data_AF-K6YSA6-F1
#
_entry.id   AF-K6YSA6-F1
#
_cell.length_a   1.000
_cell.length_b   1.000
_cell.length_c   1.000
_cell.angle_alpha   90.00
_cell.angle_beta   90.00
_cell.angle_gamma   90.00
#
_symmetry.space_group_name_H-M   'P 1'
#
loop_
_entity.id
_entity.type
_entity.pdbx_description
1 polymer ?
#
loop_
_entity_poly.entity_id
_entity_poly.type
_entity_poly.pdbx_seq_one_letter_code
_entity_poly.pdbx_strand_id
1 'polypeptide(L)'
;MKDTSLRHFFPFFEHHQNAEFVYFDSAATTQKPLTVLNSIRDFYLLKNVNVHRSSFSLANQTTAEFEATRSAVSEFIGSSHKDQIVFTKGATESINLIARSLEEKDFPSGGRILVSASEHHANLVPWQILAKKKNLHIDVIPIDENGIWDLDEGLKLLTQQTCILAIGMVSNAFGSIQPVQAFLQKAKAFQTISVLDAAQAVAHIPIDVQALDCDFLVFSGHKAFAPTGTGVLYGKRKMLANLPVFLTGGEMVKDVEFDRATYQLAPLKFEAGTPHIEGILALKDALMFITDNRQSILHHEKFLLDHLLQKIQQIKNVTLYGDNKNSIATVSFTVEGLNSHDVGIMLAEKGIAVRVGHHCAMPLMKRLGIAGTIRVSLSCYNTQSEIDYFIEQLQAAIEQLSQSTVQPLKVQSDVSTVATEQAKSKGELASAIKGANGWDQVFRQIMLAGKSLTRLADNKKSADAEIYGCESQVWLVCYVNQSQDLMFEVDASSKIVRGLLAVILEPIQNQSAEFVSSFDYKSYMTEIQLEKHLSETRGNGLNAVIQRIKQHAKQYL
;
A
#
# COMPACT_ATOMS: atom_id res chain seq x y z
N MET A 1 24.82 12.79 -19.39
CA MET A 1 25.35 12.90 -18.01
C MET A 1 25.76 11.51 -17.55
N LYS A 2 26.82 11.35 -16.74
CA LYS A 2 27.14 10.04 -16.14
C LYS A 2 25.94 9.61 -15.30
N ASP A 3 25.51 8.36 -15.43
CA ASP A 3 24.45 7.79 -14.59
C ASP A 3 24.89 7.88 -13.12
N THR A 4 24.15 8.64 -12.32
CA THR A 4 24.38 8.83 -10.88
C THR A 4 23.57 7.85 -10.03
N SER A 5 22.86 6.90 -10.66
CA SER A 5 22.09 5.90 -9.95
C SER A 5 23.00 4.97 -9.13
N LEU A 6 22.49 4.53 -7.99
CA LEU A 6 23.11 3.52 -7.13
C LEU A 6 22.69 2.10 -7.55
N ARG A 7 22.18 1.93 -8.76
CA ARG A 7 21.57 0.68 -9.26
C ARG A 7 22.50 -0.52 -9.16
N HIS A 8 23.81 -0.33 -9.35
CA HIS A 8 24.83 -1.37 -9.29
C HIS A 8 24.96 -2.04 -7.91
N PHE A 9 24.42 -1.45 -6.84
CA PHE A 9 24.33 -2.12 -5.53
C PHE A 9 23.19 -3.15 -5.45
N PHE A 10 22.26 -3.15 -6.40
CA PHE A 10 21.00 -3.89 -6.32
C PHE A 10 20.96 -5.02 -7.37
N PRO A 11 21.36 -6.26 -6.99
CA PRO A 11 21.41 -7.40 -7.93
C PRO A 11 20.04 -7.75 -8.51
N PHE A 12 18.96 -7.33 -7.86
CA PHE A 12 17.59 -7.44 -8.37
C PHE A 12 17.47 -6.95 -9.82
N PHE A 13 18.13 -5.84 -10.18
CA PHE A 13 18.03 -5.28 -11.54
C PHE A 13 18.93 -6.00 -12.56
N GLU A 14 19.98 -6.68 -12.13
CA GLU A 14 20.81 -7.52 -13.02
C GLU A 14 20.01 -8.72 -13.54
N HIS A 15 19.19 -9.34 -12.67
CA HIS A 15 18.33 -10.46 -13.04
C HIS A 15 17.15 -10.09 -13.95
N HIS A 16 16.85 -8.80 -14.09
CA HIS A 16 15.74 -8.31 -14.90
C HIS A 16 16.20 -7.50 -16.14
N GLN A 17 17.48 -7.53 -16.51
CA GLN A 17 17.98 -6.75 -17.67
C GLN A 17 17.37 -7.16 -19.01
N ASN A 18 17.00 -8.44 -19.16
CA ASN A 18 16.45 -8.98 -20.42
C ASN A 18 14.92 -8.78 -20.56
N ALA A 19 14.25 -8.35 -19.49
CA ALA A 19 12.86 -7.94 -19.51
C ALA A 19 12.85 -6.41 -19.48
N GLU A 20 12.04 -5.74 -20.29
CA GLU A 20 11.82 -4.29 -20.16
C GLU A 20 11.08 -4.01 -18.83
N PHE A 21 11.78 -4.12 -17.70
CA PHE A 21 11.20 -4.06 -16.37
C PHE A 21 11.57 -2.77 -15.66
N VAL A 22 10.55 -1.97 -15.35
CA VAL A 22 10.68 -0.69 -14.65
C VAL A 22 9.99 -0.80 -13.29
N TYR A 23 10.74 -0.58 -12.21
CA TYR A 23 10.22 -0.69 -10.83
C TYR A 23 9.96 0.68 -10.20
N PHE A 24 8.72 1.16 -10.25
CA PHE A 24 8.27 2.47 -9.74
C PHE A 24 7.33 2.35 -8.53
N ASP A 25 7.54 1.34 -7.67
CA ASP A 25 6.73 1.09 -6.48
C ASP A 25 7.54 1.02 -5.16
N SER A 26 8.62 1.80 -5.09
CA SER A 26 9.53 1.82 -3.93
C SER A 26 8.85 2.27 -2.63
N ALA A 27 7.79 3.09 -2.69
CA ALA A 27 7.02 3.50 -1.52
C ALA A 27 6.16 2.36 -0.93
N ALA A 28 5.95 1.26 -1.67
CA ALA A 28 5.39 0.04 -1.09
C ALA A 28 6.49 -0.78 -0.40
N THR A 29 7.57 -1.08 -1.13
CA THR A 29 8.78 -1.72 -0.59
C THR A 29 9.96 -1.40 -1.48
N THR A 30 11.14 -1.22 -0.91
CA THR A 30 12.35 -1.00 -1.71
C THR A 30 13.03 -2.31 -2.09
N GLN A 31 13.84 -2.30 -3.14
CA GLN A 31 14.75 -3.42 -3.45
C GLN A 31 15.91 -3.48 -2.45
N LYS A 32 16.67 -4.58 -2.43
CA LYS A 32 17.70 -4.82 -1.39
C LYS A 32 19.10 -4.72 -2.00
N PRO A 33 20.03 -3.94 -1.40
CA PRO A 33 21.41 -3.93 -1.85
C PRO A 33 22.09 -5.25 -1.49
N LEU A 34 23.14 -5.60 -2.23
CA LEU A 34 23.86 -6.87 -2.06
C LEU A 34 24.41 -7.05 -0.63
N THR A 35 24.80 -5.96 0.05
CA THR A 35 25.28 -5.98 1.44
C THR A 35 24.23 -6.53 2.41
N VAL A 36 22.96 -6.12 2.25
CA VAL A 36 21.83 -6.61 3.05
C VAL A 36 21.56 -8.08 2.78
N LEU A 37 21.61 -8.51 1.52
CA LEU A 37 21.40 -9.91 1.14
C LEU A 37 22.50 -10.82 1.69
N ASN A 38 23.76 -10.37 1.58
CA ASN A 38 24.90 -11.10 2.13
C ASN A 38 24.81 -11.22 3.66
N SER A 39 24.35 -10.20 4.36
CA SER A 39 24.16 -10.24 5.83
C SER A 39 23.26 -11.41 6.27
N ILE A 40 22.10 -11.57 5.62
CA ILE A 40 21.17 -12.67 5.90
C ILE A 40 21.79 -14.02 5.54
N ARG A 41 22.40 -14.10 4.35
CA ARG A 41 23.03 -15.34 3.88
C ARG A 41 24.14 -15.78 4.84
N ASP A 42 25.03 -14.86 5.20
CA ASP A 42 26.20 -15.13 6.02
C ASP A 42 25.78 -15.45 7.46
N PHE A 43 24.69 -14.86 7.98
CA PHE A 43 24.11 -15.29 9.25
C PHE A 43 23.71 -16.77 9.22
N TYR A 44 22.95 -17.20 8.22
CA TYR A 44 22.51 -18.60 8.18
C TYR A 44 23.63 -19.59 7.89
N LEU A 45 24.63 -19.19 7.11
CA LEU A 45 25.79 -20.04 6.81
C LEU A 45 26.76 -20.15 7.99
N LEU A 46 26.94 -19.08 8.78
CA LEU A 46 28.07 -18.96 9.71
C LEU A 46 27.68 -18.68 11.17
N LYS A 47 26.50 -18.12 11.44
CA LYS A 47 26.17 -17.50 12.74
C LYS A 47 24.81 -17.85 13.33
N ASN A 48 24.06 -18.81 12.78
CA ASN A 48 22.69 -19.12 13.21
C ASN A 48 22.64 -19.71 14.63
N VAL A 49 22.50 -18.83 15.61
CA VAL A 49 22.32 -19.13 17.03
C VAL A 49 21.38 -18.10 17.65
N ASN A 50 20.77 -18.44 18.79
CA ASN A 50 19.92 -17.50 19.50
C ASN A 50 20.74 -16.43 20.23
N VAL A 51 20.16 -15.25 20.43
CA VAL A 51 20.75 -14.13 21.16
C VAL A 51 20.32 -14.14 22.63
N HIS A 52 21.07 -13.47 23.50
CA HIS A 52 20.75 -13.23 24.93
C HIS A 52 20.55 -14.47 25.84
N ARG A 53 20.57 -15.70 25.31
CA ARG A 53 20.25 -16.95 26.05
C ARG A 53 21.42 -17.88 26.32
N SER A 54 22.62 -17.59 25.83
CA SER A 54 23.72 -18.57 25.85
C SER A 54 25.08 -17.92 26.00
N SER A 55 25.99 -18.62 26.68
CA SER A 55 27.32 -18.10 27.05
C SER A 55 28.46 -18.60 26.15
N PHE A 56 28.18 -19.43 25.13
CA PHE A 56 29.21 -19.90 24.20
C PHE A 56 29.60 -18.79 23.21
N SER A 57 30.85 -18.84 22.73
CA SER A 57 31.51 -17.77 21.98
C SER A 57 30.65 -17.21 20.83
N LEU A 58 30.09 -18.08 19.99
CA LEU A 58 29.29 -17.67 18.84
C LEU A 58 27.99 -16.95 19.24
N ALA A 59 27.30 -17.41 20.30
CA ALA A 59 26.11 -16.71 20.82
C ALA A 59 26.43 -15.33 21.37
N ASN A 60 27.57 -15.18 22.07
CA ASN A 60 28.03 -13.86 22.54
C ASN A 60 28.35 -12.93 21.37
N GLN A 61 29.00 -13.45 20.32
CA GLN A 61 29.31 -12.68 19.11
C GLN A 61 28.03 -12.23 18.40
N THR A 62 27.09 -13.14 18.13
CA THR A 62 25.81 -12.81 17.47
C THR A 62 25.00 -11.83 18.31
N THR A 63 25.01 -11.98 19.64
CA THR A 63 24.37 -11.01 20.55
C THR A 63 25.01 -9.62 20.47
N ALA A 64 26.35 -9.55 20.40
CA ALA A 64 27.05 -8.28 20.25
C ALA A 64 26.74 -7.61 18.90
N GLU A 65 26.64 -8.38 17.82
CA GLU A 65 26.25 -7.88 16.50
C GLU A 65 24.80 -7.38 16.48
N PHE A 66 23.87 -8.11 17.09
CA PHE A 66 22.48 -7.70 17.24
C PHE A 66 22.36 -6.38 18.03
N GLU A 67 23.07 -6.26 19.15
CA GLU A 67 23.10 -5.03 19.95
C GLU A 67 23.83 -3.87 19.25
N ALA A 68 24.80 -4.17 18.37
CA ALA A 68 25.43 -3.18 17.52
C ALA A 68 24.45 -2.62 16.46
N THR A 69 23.47 -3.40 15.98
CA THR A 69 22.37 -2.85 15.17
C THR A 69 21.60 -1.79 15.97
N ARG A 70 21.31 -2.05 17.24
CA ARG A 70 20.57 -1.10 18.08
C ARG A 70 21.30 0.23 18.23
N SER A 71 22.62 0.17 18.42
CA SER A 71 23.48 1.36 18.41
C SER A 71 23.45 2.08 17.06
N ALA A 72 23.56 1.35 15.94
CA ALA A 72 23.52 1.93 14.60
C ALA A 72 22.18 2.61 14.30
N VAL A 73 21.06 2.03 14.72
CA VAL A 73 19.73 2.67 14.63
C VAL A 73 19.68 3.95 15.45
N SER A 74 20.21 3.92 16.68
CA SER A 74 20.25 5.09 17.56
C SER A 74 21.02 6.24 16.91
N GLU A 75 22.21 5.95 16.35
CA GLU A 75 23.02 6.93 15.63
C GLU A 75 22.32 7.44 14.37
N PHE A 76 21.74 6.53 13.57
CA PHE A 76 21.06 6.85 12.31
C PHE A 76 19.91 7.86 12.46
N ILE A 77 19.15 7.78 13.55
CA ILE A 77 18.04 8.71 13.84
C ILE A 77 18.42 9.83 14.82
N GLY A 78 19.69 9.93 15.24
CA GLY A 78 20.14 10.93 16.20
C GLY A 78 19.57 10.78 17.60
N SER A 79 19.28 9.56 18.07
CA SER A 79 18.82 9.28 19.44
C SER A 79 19.97 9.37 20.45
N SER A 80 19.70 9.86 21.65
CA SER A 80 20.69 10.03 22.72
C SER A 80 21.24 8.70 23.27
N HIS A 81 20.48 7.60 23.11
CA HIS A 81 20.91 6.29 23.59
C HIS A 81 20.20 5.13 22.90
N LYS A 82 20.89 3.98 22.77
CA LYS A 82 20.37 2.77 22.13
C LYS A 82 19.16 2.13 22.85
N ASP A 83 19.07 2.25 24.18
CA ASP A 83 17.90 1.74 24.94
C ASP A 83 16.56 2.41 24.58
N GLN A 84 16.60 3.48 23.78
CA GLN A 84 15.42 4.13 23.25
C GLN A 84 14.85 3.42 22.02
N ILE A 85 15.55 2.39 21.52
CA ILE A 85 15.23 1.69 20.28
C ILE A 85 14.66 0.33 20.63
N VAL A 86 13.41 0.07 20.23
CA VAL A 86 12.72 -1.21 20.32
C VAL A 86 12.56 -1.78 18.92
N PHE A 87 12.94 -3.04 18.73
CA PHE A 87 12.74 -3.77 17.50
C PHE A 87 11.34 -4.36 17.43
N THR A 88 10.70 -4.22 16.28
CA THR A 88 9.36 -4.73 15.98
C THR A 88 9.34 -5.34 14.58
N LYS A 89 8.19 -5.84 14.15
CA LYS A 89 7.95 -6.35 12.79
C LYS A 89 7.74 -5.25 11.75
N GLY A 90 7.56 -4.00 12.18
CA GLY A 90 7.28 -2.86 11.32
C GLY A 90 6.64 -1.68 12.07
N ALA A 91 6.47 -0.55 11.36
CA ALA A 91 5.80 0.63 11.89
C ALA A 91 4.38 0.32 12.42
N THR A 92 3.64 -0.57 11.75
CA THR A 92 2.30 -0.99 12.20
C THR A 92 2.31 -1.64 13.58
N GLU A 93 3.24 -2.57 13.85
CA GLU A 93 3.34 -3.19 15.18
C GLU A 93 3.80 -2.18 16.22
N SER A 94 4.72 -1.28 15.85
CA SER A 94 5.20 -0.19 16.71
C SER A 94 4.07 0.75 17.14
N ILE A 95 3.21 1.19 16.22
CA ILE A 95 2.06 2.05 16.54
C ILE A 95 1.04 1.29 17.39
N ASN A 96 0.79 0.02 17.10
CA ASN A 96 -0.12 -0.80 17.90
C ASN A 96 0.40 -1.03 19.32
N LEU A 97 1.72 -1.22 19.49
CA LEU A 97 2.36 -1.29 20.80
C LEU A 97 2.03 -0.01 21.59
N ILE A 98 2.31 1.17 21.01
CA ILE A 98 2.02 2.45 21.69
C ILE A 98 0.53 2.57 22.02
N ALA A 99 -0.35 2.43 21.01
CA ALA A 99 -1.78 2.63 21.17
C ALA A 99 -2.40 1.67 22.20
N ARG A 100 -2.00 0.38 22.17
CA ARG A 100 -2.50 -0.62 23.12
C ARG A 100 -1.93 -0.43 24.51
N SER A 101 -0.65 -0.07 24.66
CA SER A 101 -0.07 0.26 25.97
C SER A 101 -0.73 1.50 26.60
N LEU A 102 -1.22 2.44 25.80
CA LEU A 102 -1.98 3.60 26.29
C LEU A 102 -3.41 3.24 26.72
N GLU A 103 -3.92 2.04 26.48
CA GLU A 103 -5.21 1.58 27.00
C GLU A 103 -5.20 1.44 28.54
N GLU A 104 -4.06 1.40 29.20
CA GLU A 104 -3.96 1.41 30.66
C GLU A 104 -3.87 2.82 31.25
N LYS A 105 -3.66 3.83 30.40
CA LYS A 105 -3.56 5.23 30.83
C LYS A 105 -4.96 5.80 31.09
N ASP A 106 -5.06 6.63 32.13
CA ASP A 106 -6.22 7.49 32.34
C ASP A 106 -6.11 8.74 31.47
N PHE A 107 -7.20 9.06 30.79
CA PHE A 107 -7.33 10.26 29.97
C PHE A 107 -8.40 11.19 30.57
N PRO A 108 -8.24 12.51 30.43
CA PRO A 108 -9.28 13.45 30.82
C PRO A 108 -10.57 13.18 30.04
N SER A 109 -11.71 13.43 30.67
CA SER A 109 -13.01 13.32 30.01
C SER A 109 -13.07 14.28 28.82
N GLY A 110 -13.52 13.79 27.66
CA GLY A 110 -13.51 14.56 26.41
C GLY A 110 -12.12 14.75 25.79
N GLY A 111 -11.11 13.99 26.24
CA GLY A 111 -9.77 14.00 25.67
C GLY A 111 -9.76 13.73 24.17
N ARG A 112 -8.77 14.28 23.47
CA ARG A 112 -8.73 14.33 22.01
C ARG A 112 -7.45 13.70 21.46
N ILE A 113 -7.57 12.99 20.35
CA ILE A 113 -6.46 12.48 19.54
C ILE A 113 -6.47 13.27 18.24
N LEU A 114 -5.41 14.02 17.96
CA LEU A 114 -5.23 14.72 16.69
C LEU A 114 -4.45 13.84 15.72
N VAL A 115 -5.05 13.56 14.57
CA VAL A 115 -4.43 12.86 13.44
C VAL A 115 -4.45 13.73 12.20
N SER A 116 -3.66 13.39 11.17
CA SER A 116 -3.81 14.01 9.86
C SER A 116 -4.90 13.38 9.01
N ALA A 117 -5.48 14.15 8.08
CA ALA A 117 -6.31 13.59 7.00
C ALA A 117 -5.53 12.68 6.05
N SER A 118 -4.20 12.81 5.98
CA SER A 118 -3.34 12.03 5.08
C SER A 118 -2.68 10.82 5.74
N GLU A 119 -3.14 10.40 6.93
CA GLU A 119 -2.55 9.26 7.62
C GLU A 119 -2.73 7.94 6.86
N HIS A 120 -1.67 7.14 6.86
CA HIS A 120 -1.77 5.73 6.50
C HIS A 120 -2.65 5.00 7.54
N HIS A 121 -3.37 3.96 7.12
CA HIS A 121 -4.26 3.18 8.00
C HIS A 121 -3.58 2.69 9.29
N ALA A 122 -2.29 2.34 9.20
CA ALA A 122 -1.48 1.93 10.36
C ALA A 122 -1.38 3.01 11.45
N ASN A 123 -1.44 4.30 11.09
CA ASN A 123 -1.43 5.43 12.01
C ASN A 123 -2.80 6.10 12.15
N LEU A 124 -3.89 5.34 11.91
CA LEU A 124 -5.27 5.79 12.14
C LEU A 124 -6.10 4.76 12.91
N VAL A 125 -6.13 3.52 12.42
CA VAL A 125 -7.00 2.46 12.97
C VAL A 125 -6.70 2.15 14.44
N PRO A 126 -5.43 2.08 14.90
CA PRO A 126 -5.15 1.87 16.33
C PRO A 126 -5.71 2.99 17.21
N TRP A 127 -5.67 4.24 16.73
CA TRP A 127 -6.22 5.40 17.45
C TRP A 127 -7.74 5.39 17.50
N GLN A 128 -8.42 4.93 16.44
CA GLN A 128 -9.88 4.73 16.45
C GLN A 128 -10.31 3.72 17.52
N ILE A 129 -9.55 2.63 17.66
CA ILE A 129 -9.81 1.61 18.68
C ILE A 129 -9.59 2.18 20.08
N LEU A 130 -8.46 2.86 20.31
CA LEU A 130 -8.16 3.51 21.59
C LEU A 130 -9.21 4.56 21.95
N ALA A 131 -9.57 5.42 20.99
CA ALA A 131 -10.56 6.47 21.17
C ALA A 131 -11.92 5.90 21.58
N LYS A 132 -12.37 4.82 20.93
CA LYS A 132 -13.61 4.14 21.29
C LYS A 132 -13.56 3.55 22.71
N LYS A 133 -12.44 2.89 23.08
CA LYS A 133 -12.29 2.28 24.41
C LYS A 133 -12.21 3.31 25.54
N LYS A 134 -11.58 4.45 25.29
CA LYS A 134 -11.32 5.51 26.27
C LYS A 134 -12.26 6.70 26.18
N ASN A 135 -13.28 6.61 25.33
CA ASN A 135 -14.23 7.68 25.06
C ASN A 135 -13.53 9.02 24.70
N LEU A 136 -12.55 8.93 23.79
CA LEU A 136 -11.82 10.08 23.25
C LEU A 136 -12.40 10.49 21.90
N HIS A 137 -12.20 11.74 21.53
CA HIS A 137 -12.55 12.25 20.22
C HIS A 137 -11.35 12.24 19.27
N ILE A 138 -11.58 11.92 17.99
CA ILE A 138 -10.56 12.07 16.95
C ILE A 138 -10.79 13.39 16.21
N ASP A 139 -9.77 14.22 16.22
CA ASP A 139 -9.65 15.41 15.38
C ASP A 139 -8.76 15.14 14.19
N VAL A 140 -9.05 15.81 13.09
CA VAL A 140 -8.37 15.59 11.82
C VAL A 140 -7.84 16.91 11.29
N ILE A 141 -6.53 17.01 11.09
CA ILE A 141 -5.89 18.16 10.44
C ILE A 141 -6.51 18.33 9.04
N PRO A 142 -7.07 19.52 8.73
CA PRO A 142 -7.68 19.77 7.44
C PRO A 142 -6.65 19.80 6.31
N ILE A 143 -7.15 19.56 5.09
CA ILE A 143 -6.37 19.58 3.86
C ILE A 143 -7.11 20.39 2.79
N ASP A 144 -6.36 20.96 1.86
CA ASP A 144 -6.90 21.59 0.65
C ASP A 144 -7.33 20.56 -0.42
N GLU A 145 -7.77 21.05 -1.57
CA GLU A 145 -8.18 20.23 -2.73
C GLU A 145 -7.05 19.40 -3.35
N ASN A 146 -5.78 19.68 -3.03
CA ASN A 146 -4.63 18.93 -3.48
C ASN A 146 -4.14 17.92 -2.42
N GLY A 147 -4.72 17.93 -1.23
CA GLY A 147 -4.31 17.08 -0.11
C GLY A 147 -3.15 17.65 0.71
N ILE A 148 -2.85 18.94 0.59
CA ILE A 148 -1.84 19.66 1.37
C ILE A 148 -2.48 20.11 2.68
N TRP A 149 -1.75 19.97 3.79
CA TRP A 149 -2.28 20.34 5.11
C TRP A 149 -2.49 21.84 5.22
N ASP A 150 -3.64 22.23 5.77
CA ASP A 150 -3.83 23.57 6.29
C ASP A 150 -3.14 23.65 7.66
N LEU A 151 -1.93 24.20 7.66
CA LEU A 151 -1.08 24.31 8.84
C LEU A 151 -1.73 25.15 9.94
N ASP A 152 -2.33 26.29 9.59
CA ASP A 152 -2.87 27.23 10.56
C ASP A 152 -4.11 26.67 11.25
N GLU A 153 -5.04 26.10 10.48
CA GLU A 153 -6.21 25.42 11.04
C GLU A 153 -5.82 24.16 11.82
N GLY A 154 -4.88 23.37 11.31
CA GLY A 154 -4.35 22.20 12.01
C GLY A 154 -3.76 22.55 13.37
N LEU A 155 -2.96 23.61 13.45
CA LEU A 155 -2.38 24.06 14.71
C LEU A 155 -3.45 24.50 15.70
N LYS A 156 -4.57 25.11 15.27
CA LYS A 156 -5.67 25.52 16.19
C LYS A 156 -6.33 24.33 16.89
N LEU A 157 -6.29 23.13 16.31
CA LEU A 157 -6.83 21.90 16.90
C LEU A 157 -5.97 21.36 18.06
N LEU A 158 -4.70 21.77 18.17
CA LEU A 158 -3.86 21.47 19.33
C LEU A 158 -4.26 22.37 20.51
N THR A 159 -4.87 21.75 21.51
CA THR A 159 -5.39 22.38 22.73
C THR A 159 -4.95 21.60 23.96
N GLN A 160 -5.29 22.09 25.16
CA GLN A 160 -5.06 21.36 26.40
C GLN A 160 -5.87 20.05 26.51
N GLN A 161 -6.96 19.89 25.75
CA GLN A 161 -7.68 18.62 25.67
C GLN A 161 -7.00 17.59 24.76
N THR A 162 -6.03 18.00 23.93
CA THR A 162 -5.33 17.10 23.01
C THR A 162 -4.31 16.25 23.76
N CYS A 163 -4.65 14.97 23.91
CA CYS A 163 -3.88 14.01 24.68
C CYS A 163 -2.80 13.31 23.84
N ILE A 164 -3.11 13.08 22.55
CA ILE A 164 -2.23 12.40 21.60
C ILE A 164 -2.22 13.18 20.28
N LEU A 165 -1.03 13.36 19.71
CA LEU A 165 -0.80 13.81 18.36
C LEU A 165 -0.15 12.66 17.59
N ALA A 166 -0.83 12.12 16.58
CA ALA A 166 -0.32 11.03 15.76
C ALA A 166 -0.31 11.45 14.29
N ILE A 167 0.89 11.69 13.75
CA ILE A 167 1.07 12.27 12.42
C ILE A 167 2.22 11.61 11.65
N GLY A 168 2.13 11.54 10.32
CA GLY A 168 3.21 11.10 9.45
C GLY A 168 4.15 12.23 9.01
N MET A 169 5.45 11.94 8.91
CA MET A 169 6.44 12.87 8.35
C MET A 169 6.27 13.07 6.84
N VAL A 170 5.89 12.00 6.14
CA VAL A 170 5.75 11.97 4.69
C VAL A 170 4.50 11.17 4.34
N SER A 171 3.63 11.72 3.49
CA SER A 171 2.48 11.00 2.98
C SER A 171 2.93 9.85 2.10
N ASN A 172 2.53 8.61 2.41
CA ASN A 172 2.77 7.49 1.50
C ASN A 172 1.93 7.57 0.23
N ALA A 173 0.79 8.26 0.29
CA ALA A 173 -0.10 8.40 -0.84
C ALA A 173 0.47 9.41 -1.84
N PHE A 174 0.97 10.56 -1.39
CA PHE A 174 1.33 11.68 -2.28
C PHE A 174 2.81 12.11 -2.21
N GLY A 175 3.63 11.52 -1.36
CA GLY A 175 5.06 11.87 -1.22
C GLY A 175 5.33 13.19 -0.48
N SER A 176 4.30 13.99 -0.20
CA SER A 176 4.42 15.29 0.45
C SER A 176 5.08 15.19 1.82
N ILE A 177 6.10 16.01 2.05
CA ILE A 177 6.82 16.16 3.31
C ILE A 177 6.03 17.12 4.19
N GLN A 178 5.64 16.67 5.36
CA GLN A 178 4.71 17.39 6.24
C GLN A 178 5.44 18.34 7.19
N PRO A 179 4.86 19.51 7.55
CA PRO A 179 5.45 20.49 8.46
C PRO A 179 5.35 20.06 9.94
N VAL A 180 5.82 18.86 10.26
CA VAL A 180 5.60 18.21 11.57
C VAL A 180 6.23 18.97 12.75
N GLN A 181 7.33 19.70 12.52
CA GLN A 181 8.05 20.42 13.58
C GLN A 181 7.14 21.43 14.31
N ALA A 182 6.29 22.15 13.58
CA ALA A 182 5.38 23.14 14.16
C ALA A 182 4.36 22.49 15.12
N PHE A 183 3.83 21.32 14.72
CA PHE A 183 2.91 20.54 15.55
C PHE A 183 3.61 19.97 16.78
N LEU A 184 4.82 19.43 16.64
CA LEU A 184 5.60 18.88 17.76
C LEU A 184 5.93 19.95 18.81
N GLN A 185 6.35 21.14 18.37
CA GLN A 185 6.63 22.28 19.26
C GLN A 185 5.38 22.71 20.04
N LYS A 186 4.22 22.81 19.37
CA LYS A 186 2.96 23.20 20.01
C LYS A 186 2.44 22.08 20.94
N ALA A 187 2.52 20.83 20.54
CA ALA A 187 2.13 19.67 21.34
C ALA A 187 2.88 19.60 22.68
N LYS A 188 4.18 19.94 22.67
CA LYS A 188 5.01 19.98 23.89
C LYS A 188 4.46 20.96 24.94
N ALA A 189 3.90 22.10 24.52
CA ALA A 189 3.33 23.09 25.43
C ALA A 189 2.11 22.57 26.20
N PHE A 190 1.40 21.58 25.65
CA PHE A 190 0.23 20.94 26.26
C PHE A 190 0.51 19.56 26.87
N GLN A 191 1.78 19.13 26.88
CA GLN A 191 2.18 17.78 27.32
C GLN A 191 1.47 16.66 26.52
N THR A 192 1.08 16.95 25.29
CA THR A 192 0.47 16.00 24.35
C THR A 192 1.50 14.94 23.96
N ILE A 193 1.13 13.65 24.01
CA ILE A 193 1.99 12.56 23.57
C ILE A 193 2.11 12.60 22.05
N SER A 194 3.33 12.71 21.54
CA SER A 194 3.60 12.78 20.09
C SER A 194 4.06 11.44 19.53
N VAL A 195 3.38 10.96 18.48
CA VAL A 195 3.72 9.74 17.73
C VAL A 195 3.94 10.09 16.27
N LEU A 196 5.16 9.89 15.80
CA LEU A 196 5.57 10.28 14.46
C LEU A 196 5.80 9.05 13.57
N ASP A 197 5.00 8.92 12.51
CA ASP A 197 5.21 7.88 11.48
C ASP A 197 6.24 8.35 10.45
N ALA A 198 7.42 7.73 10.48
CA ALA A 198 8.54 8.01 9.60
C ALA A 198 8.75 6.89 8.55
N ALA A 199 7.78 6.00 8.33
CA ALA A 199 7.94 4.85 7.45
C ALA A 199 8.32 5.20 6.00
N GLN A 200 7.93 6.39 5.52
CA GLN A 200 8.36 6.92 4.22
C GLN A 200 9.52 7.94 4.33
N ALA A 201 9.78 8.50 5.51
CA ALA A 201 10.88 9.46 5.67
C ALA A 201 12.24 8.76 5.79
N VAL A 202 12.29 7.60 6.45
CA VAL A 202 13.53 6.94 6.90
C VAL A 202 14.61 6.77 5.81
N ALA A 203 14.22 6.41 4.58
CA ALA A 203 15.17 6.23 3.47
C ALA A 203 15.52 7.54 2.76
N HIS A 204 14.59 8.51 2.77
CA HIS A 204 14.58 9.64 1.86
C HIS A 204 14.91 10.98 2.54
N ILE A 205 14.86 11.05 3.87
CA ILE A 205 15.05 12.27 4.66
C ILE A 205 15.96 11.98 5.86
N PRO A 206 16.94 12.85 6.18
CA PRO A 206 17.67 12.77 7.44
C PRO A 206 16.72 12.96 8.64
N ILE A 207 16.85 12.10 9.65
CA ILE A 207 16.03 12.15 10.85
C ILE A 207 16.93 12.42 12.05
N ASP A 208 16.55 13.42 12.85
CA ASP A 208 17.13 13.68 14.16
C ASP A 208 16.00 13.78 15.18
N VAL A 209 15.82 12.73 15.97
CA VAL A 209 14.75 12.65 16.98
C VAL A 209 14.97 13.59 18.16
N GLN A 210 16.20 14.04 18.42
CA GLN A 210 16.47 15.05 19.43
C GLN A 210 16.06 16.44 18.94
N ALA A 211 16.34 16.77 17.67
CA ALA A 211 15.89 18.02 17.06
C ALA A 211 14.35 18.07 16.89
N LEU A 212 13.74 16.94 16.48
CA LEU A 212 12.29 16.81 16.39
C LEU A 212 11.61 16.86 17.77
N ASP A 213 12.29 16.37 18.81
CA ASP A 213 11.80 16.25 20.19
C ASP A 213 10.44 15.53 20.30
N CYS A 214 10.15 14.59 19.40
CA CYS A 214 8.97 13.72 19.47
C CYS A 214 9.11 12.68 20.59
N ASP A 215 8.00 12.21 21.15
CA ASP A 215 8.00 11.19 22.20
C ASP A 215 8.23 9.80 21.63
N PHE A 216 7.64 9.52 20.47
CA PHE A 216 7.82 8.29 19.72
C PHE A 216 8.00 8.57 18.23
N LEU A 217 8.87 7.76 17.58
CA LEU A 217 9.03 7.72 16.13
C LEU A 217 9.05 6.27 15.68
N VAL A 218 8.39 5.96 14.58
CA VAL A 218 8.31 4.59 14.05
C VAL A 218 8.72 4.52 12.59
N PHE A 219 9.32 3.40 12.17
CA PHE A 219 9.50 3.10 10.75
C PHE A 219 9.58 1.59 10.47
N SER A 220 9.38 1.22 9.21
CA SER A 220 9.52 -0.16 8.72
C SER A 220 10.80 -0.31 7.91
N GLY A 221 11.59 -1.35 8.20
CA GLY A 221 12.86 -1.59 7.51
C GLY A 221 12.71 -1.95 6.03
N HIS A 222 11.60 -2.58 5.62
CA HIS A 222 11.39 -2.96 4.21
C HIS A 222 11.24 -1.77 3.24
N LYS A 223 11.01 -0.56 3.77
CA LYS A 223 11.04 0.71 3.02
C LYS A 223 12.37 1.45 3.15
N ALA A 224 13.28 0.92 3.96
CA ALA A 224 14.63 1.41 4.20
C ALA A 224 15.69 0.41 3.71
N PHE A 225 15.40 -0.30 2.60
CA PHE A 225 16.27 -1.30 1.97
C PHE A 225 16.58 -2.55 2.80
N ALA A 226 16.04 -2.66 4.01
CA ALA A 226 16.16 -3.83 4.86
C ALA A 226 15.13 -4.92 4.51
N PRO A 227 15.22 -6.12 5.09
CA PRO A 227 14.25 -7.20 4.86
C PRO A 227 12.84 -6.88 5.37
N THR A 228 11.86 -7.63 4.89
CA THR A 228 10.50 -7.67 5.47
C THR A 228 10.52 -8.11 6.93
N GLY A 229 9.45 -7.82 7.68
CA GLY A 229 9.36 -8.24 9.09
C GLY A 229 10.37 -7.55 10.02
N THR A 230 10.89 -6.39 9.63
CA THR A 230 11.76 -5.55 10.46
C THR A 230 11.14 -4.17 10.62
N GLY A 231 11.23 -3.63 11.84
CA GLY A 231 10.72 -2.32 12.20
C GLY A 231 11.38 -1.79 13.45
N VAL A 232 11.25 -0.48 13.63
CA VAL A 232 11.84 0.24 14.74
C VAL A 232 10.77 1.13 15.37
N LEU A 233 10.70 1.05 16.69
CA LEU A 233 10.07 2.02 17.56
C LEU A 233 11.17 2.74 18.33
N TYR A 234 11.36 4.02 18.06
CA TYR A 234 12.03 4.93 18.96
C TYR A 234 11.04 5.44 20.01
N GLY A 235 11.46 5.49 21.27
CA GLY A 235 10.73 6.17 22.33
C GLY A 235 11.67 6.89 23.29
N LYS A 236 11.28 8.07 23.77
CA LYS A 236 11.98 8.71 24.89
C LYS A 236 12.04 7.74 26.08
N ARG A 237 13.20 7.65 26.76
CA ARG A 237 13.38 6.71 27.90
C ARG A 237 12.26 6.81 28.94
N LYS A 238 11.88 8.04 29.32
CA LYS A 238 10.78 8.29 30.26
C LYS A 238 9.43 7.73 29.77
N MET A 239 9.21 7.75 28.45
CA MET A 239 7.97 7.27 27.84
C MET A 239 7.96 5.74 27.81
N LEU A 240 9.04 5.11 27.34
CA LEU A 240 9.18 3.65 27.33
C LEU A 240 9.13 3.04 28.74
N ALA A 241 9.69 3.73 29.75
CA ALA A 241 9.62 3.30 31.14
C ALA A 241 8.16 3.23 31.64
N ASN A 242 7.34 4.22 31.27
CA ASN A 242 5.96 4.37 31.74
C ASN A 242 4.94 3.53 30.94
N LEU A 243 5.29 3.01 29.76
CA LEU A 243 4.40 2.11 29.03
C LEU A 243 4.35 0.73 29.73
N PRO A 244 3.16 0.13 29.90
CA PRO A 244 3.05 -1.26 30.37
C PRO A 244 3.59 -2.25 29.34
N VAL A 245 3.72 -3.51 29.76
CA VAL A 245 4.12 -4.61 28.86
C VAL A 245 3.12 -4.77 27.72
N PHE A 246 3.59 -5.25 26.56
CA PHE A 246 2.76 -5.38 25.36
C PHE A 246 2.50 -6.84 24.98
N LEU A 247 3.53 -7.53 24.48
CA LEU A 247 3.53 -8.98 24.31
C LEU A 247 4.27 -9.60 25.49
N THR A 248 3.80 -10.75 25.96
CA THR A 248 4.35 -11.44 27.15
C THR A 248 4.88 -12.81 26.76
N GLY A 249 6.07 -13.17 27.26
CA GLY A 249 6.73 -14.43 26.97
C GLY A 249 8.18 -14.43 27.47
N GLY A 250 9.03 -15.31 26.93
CA GLY A 250 10.47 -15.28 27.20
C GLY A 250 11.14 -13.99 26.71
N GLU A 251 12.42 -13.79 27.02
CA GLU A 251 13.24 -12.59 26.79
C GLU A 251 12.84 -11.33 27.56
N MET A 252 11.57 -10.98 27.55
CA MET A 252 11.08 -9.74 28.17
C MET A 252 10.90 -9.83 29.69
N VAL A 253 10.91 -11.04 30.24
CA VAL A 253 10.83 -11.30 31.68
C VAL A 253 12.20 -11.22 32.35
N LYS A 254 12.21 -10.80 33.62
CA LYS A 254 13.38 -10.86 34.49
C LYS A 254 13.29 -12.05 35.45
N ASP A 255 12.17 -12.18 36.16
CA ASP A 255 11.88 -13.28 37.08
C ASP A 255 10.45 -13.78 36.84
N VAL A 256 10.23 -15.10 36.86
CA VAL A 256 8.91 -15.71 36.63
C VAL A 256 8.63 -16.76 37.71
N GLU A 257 7.44 -16.68 38.29
CA GLU A 257 6.87 -17.60 39.27
C GLU A 257 5.48 -18.02 38.78
N PHE A 258 4.85 -19.01 39.43
CA PHE A 258 3.52 -19.49 38.99
C PHE A 258 2.42 -18.42 39.05
N ASP A 259 2.53 -17.45 39.95
CA ASP A 259 1.50 -16.43 40.23
C ASP A 259 1.93 -14.98 39.90
N ARG A 260 3.20 -14.76 39.55
CA ARG A 260 3.75 -13.42 39.27
C ARG A 260 4.93 -13.46 38.31
N ALA A 261 5.16 -12.33 37.64
CA ALA A 261 6.37 -12.10 36.86
C ALA A 261 6.87 -10.66 37.06
N THR A 262 8.18 -10.48 36.97
CA THR A 262 8.81 -9.15 36.82
C THR A 262 9.42 -9.05 35.43
N TYR A 263 9.55 -7.82 34.92
CA TYR A 263 9.91 -7.57 33.53
C TYR A 263 11.26 -6.86 33.42
N GLN A 264 11.93 -7.06 32.29
CA GLN A 264 13.11 -6.30 31.91
C GLN A 264 12.78 -4.81 31.77
N LEU A 265 13.82 -3.97 31.74
CA LEU A 265 13.67 -2.59 31.32
C LEU A 265 13.53 -2.51 29.79
N ALA A 266 13.07 -1.36 29.31
CA ALA A 266 13.15 -1.05 27.88
C ALA A 266 14.62 -1.08 27.42
N PRO A 267 14.92 -1.62 26.23
CA PRO A 267 13.97 -2.01 25.18
C PRO A 267 13.44 -3.44 25.29
N LEU A 268 14.15 -4.32 26.00
CA LEU A 268 13.85 -5.76 26.07
C LEU A 268 12.45 -6.07 26.65
N LYS A 269 11.90 -5.18 27.49
CA LYS A 269 10.50 -5.24 27.97
C LYS A 269 9.47 -5.45 26.85
N PHE A 270 9.80 -5.00 25.64
CA PHE A 270 8.91 -4.99 24.48
C PHE A 270 9.27 -6.00 23.39
N GLU A 271 10.34 -6.78 23.60
CA GLU A 271 10.90 -7.72 22.61
C GLU A 271 10.68 -9.16 23.08
N ALA A 272 9.42 -9.58 23.16
CA ALA A 272 9.04 -10.90 23.68
C ALA A 272 9.37 -12.03 22.69
N GLY A 273 9.99 -13.09 23.19
CA GLY A 273 10.36 -14.28 22.41
C GLY A 273 11.64 -14.10 21.59
N THR A 274 12.02 -15.15 20.85
CA THR A 274 13.18 -15.09 19.96
C THR A 274 12.96 -14.01 18.89
N PRO A 275 13.88 -13.03 18.74
CA PRO A 275 13.71 -11.95 17.77
C PRO A 275 13.99 -12.43 16.34
N HIS A 276 13.69 -11.57 15.36
CA HIS A 276 14.03 -11.77 13.94
C HIS A 276 15.52 -11.44 13.70
N ILE A 277 16.42 -12.30 14.22
CA ILE A 277 17.85 -12.01 14.38
C ILE A 277 18.49 -11.57 13.06
N GLU A 278 18.45 -12.41 12.02
CA GLU A 278 19.03 -12.14 10.71
C GLU A 278 18.50 -10.86 10.07
N GLY A 279 17.20 -10.58 10.23
CA GLY A 279 16.56 -9.37 9.74
C GLY A 279 17.09 -8.13 10.45
N ILE A 280 17.31 -8.20 11.77
CA ILE A 280 17.89 -7.11 12.57
C ILE A 280 19.37 -6.90 12.25
N LEU A 281 20.16 -7.96 12.03
CA LEU A 281 21.53 -7.78 11.54
C LEU A 281 21.54 -7.08 10.17
N ALA A 282 20.71 -7.54 9.24
CA ALA A 282 20.61 -6.97 7.90
C ALA A 282 20.03 -5.54 7.88
N LEU A 283 19.20 -5.17 8.87
CA LEU A 283 18.73 -3.80 9.06
C LEU A 283 19.90 -2.83 9.29
N LYS A 284 20.91 -3.22 10.06
CA LYS A 284 22.12 -2.40 10.25
C LYS A 284 22.79 -2.09 8.92
N ASP A 285 23.00 -3.12 8.09
CA ASP A 285 23.69 -2.97 6.80
C ASP A 285 22.88 -2.10 5.83
N ALA A 286 21.54 -2.17 5.90
CA ALA A 286 20.67 -1.29 5.14
C ALA A 286 20.79 0.18 5.58
N LEU A 287 20.80 0.43 6.89
CA LEU A 287 20.97 1.79 7.43
C LEU A 287 22.37 2.35 7.12
N MET A 288 23.41 1.51 7.21
CA MET A 288 24.77 1.90 6.81
C MET A 288 24.85 2.25 5.33
N PHE A 289 24.23 1.45 4.46
CA PHE A 289 24.13 1.76 3.03
C PHE A 289 23.50 3.15 2.81
N ILE A 290 22.42 3.48 3.53
CA ILE A 290 21.78 4.79 3.44
C ILE A 290 22.72 5.89 3.96
N THR A 291 23.37 5.69 5.11
CA THR A 291 24.30 6.67 5.70
C THR A 291 25.45 6.99 4.74
N ASP A 292 26.12 5.96 4.24
CA ASP A 292 27.30 6.09 3.38
C ASP A 292 26.97 6.74 2.03
N ASN A 293 25.72 6.58 1.56
CA ASN A 293 25.27 7.08 0.26
C ASN A 293 24.26 8.24 0.36
N ARG A 294 24.05 8.82 1.54
CA ARG A 294 22.94 9.77 1.80
C ARG A 294 22.89 10.92 0.81
N GLN A 295 24.02 11.56 0.55
CA GLN A 295 24.10 12.70 -0.36
C GLN A 295 23.76 12.30 -1.81
N SER A 296 24.26 11.15 -2.26
CA SER A 296 23.97 10.60 -3.59
C SER A 296 22.48 10.26 -3.73
N ILE A 297 21.87 9.63 -2.71
CA ILE A 297 20.44 9.32 -2.69
C ILE A 297 19.62 10.61 -2.82
N LEU A 298 19.87 11.60 -1.96
CA LEU A 298 19.12 12.86 -1.96
C LEU A 298 19.23 13.60 -3.30
N HIS A 299 20.45 13.72 -3.84
CA HIS A 299 20.68 14.41 -5.09
C HIS A 299 20.01 13.70 -6.27
N HIS A 300 20.18 12.38 -6.35
CA HIS A 300 19.65 11.58 -7.44
C HIS A 300 18.11 11.52 -7.41
N GLU A 301 17.51 11.27 -6.25
CA GLU A 301 16.05 11.23 -6.09
C GLU A 301 15.42 12.60 -6.39
N LYS A 302 16.07 13.72 -5.99
CA LYS A 302 15.61 15.06 -6.36
C LYS A 302 15.65 15.28 -7.88
N PHE A 303 16.76 14.90 -8.52
CA PHE A 303 16.91 14.98 -9.98
C PHE A 303 15.82 14.18 -10.71
N LEU A 304 15.55 12.96 -10.26
CA LEU A 304 14.51 12.12 -10.84
C LEU A 304 13.10 12.69 -10.62
N LEU A 305 12.81 13.20 -9.42
CA LEU A 305 11.53 13.84 -9.11
C LEU A 305 11.28 15.04 -10.03
N ASP A 306 12.28 15.92 -10.20
CA ASP A 306 12.17 17.10 -11.05
C ASP A 306 11.92 16.71 -12.51
N HIS A 307 12.65 15.71 -13.00
CA HIS A 307 12.49 15.20 -14.36
C HIS A 307 11.11 14.57 -14.59
N LEU A 308 10.62 13.76 -13.64
CA LEU A 308 9.29 13.17 -13.68
C LEU A 308 8.21 14.26 -13.69
N LEU A 309 8.28 15.23 -12.77
CA LEU A 309 7.33 16.33 -12.69
C LEU A 309 7.32 17.16 -13.97
N GLN A 310 8.49 17.50 -14.51
CA GLN A 310 8.61 18.25 -15.76
C GLN A 310 7.90 17.55 -16.92
N LYS A 311 8.02 16.22 -17.03
CA LYS A 311 7.41 15.45 -18.13
C LYS A 311 5.94 15.17 -17.91
N ILE A 312 5.54 14.75 -16.72
CA ILE A 312 4.16 14.33 -16.45
C ILE A 312 3.18 15.52 -16.53
N GLN A 313 3.62 16.72 -16.14
CA GLN A 313 2.81 17.94 -16.23
C GLN A 313 2.51 18.36 -17.69
N GLN A 314 3.25 17.84 -18.67
CA GLN A 314 3.00 18.11 -20.10
C GLN A 314 1.89 17.22 -20.67
N ILE A 315 1.51 16.16 -19.96
CA ILE A 315 0.44 15.25 -20.40
C ILE A 315 -0.90 15.92 -20.09
N LYS A 316 -1.68 16.20 -21.15
CA LYS A 316 -3.04 16.74 -21.02
C LYS A 316 -3.90 15.79 -20.17
N ASN A 317 -4.84 16.35 -19.42
CA ASN A 317 -5.82 15.63 -18.59
C ASN A 317 -5.22 14.88 -17.39
N VAL A 318 -3.93 15.06 -17.07
CA VAL A 318 -3.34 14.56 -15.83
C VAL A 318 -3.56 15.59 -14.72
N THR A 319 -4.05 15.13 -13.56
CA THR A 319 -4.12 15.92 -12.32
C THR A 319 -3.18 15.32 -11.30
N LEU A 320 -2.24 16.12 -10.79
CA LEU A 320 -1.30 15.73 -9.74
C LEU A 320 -1.84 16.08 -8.36
N TYR A 321 -1.49 15.29 -7.34
CA TYR A 321 -1.89 15.52 -5.95
C TYR A 321 -0.67 15.67 -5.04
N GLY A 322 -0.86 16.37 -3.92
CA GLY A 322 0.16 16.67 -2.92
C GLY A 322 1.03 17.89 -3.22
N ASP A 323 1.84 18.27 -2.24
CA ASP A 323 2.84 19.33 -2.36
C ASP A 323 4.05 18.83 -3.17
N ASN A 324 3.89 18.79 -4.49
CA ASN A 324 4.91 18.35 -5.45
C ASN A 324 6.20 19.19 -5.41
N LYS A 325 6.23 20.32 -4.68
CA LYS A 325 7.45 21.12 -4.48
C LYS A 325 8.24 20.64 -3.26
N ASN A 326 7.54 20.21 -2.22
CA ASN A 326 8.12 19.69 -0.99
C ASN A 326 7.74 18.22 -0.80
N SER A 327 8.31 17.36 -1.66
CA SER A 327 7.99 15.94 -1.72
C SER A 327 9.26 15.10 -1.82
N ILE A 328 9.20 13.86 -1.31
CA ILE A 328 10.14 12.81 -1.73
C ILE A 328 9.87 12.45 -3.20
N ALA A 329 10.70 11.56 -3.80
CA ALA A 329 10.57 11.14 -5.19
C ALA A 329 9.36 10.20 -5.43
N THR A 330 8.17 10.65 -5.05
CA THR A 330 6.87 10.00 -5.23
C THR A 330 5.90 11.00 -5.81
N VAL A 331 5.22 10.63 -6.91
CA VAL A 331 4.23 11.44 -7.59
C VAL A 331 2.95 10.63 -7.74
N SER A 332 1.83 11.21 -7.34
CA SER A 332 0.51 10.61 -7.45
C SER A 332 -0.41 11.44 -8.31
N PHE A 333 -1.16 10.76 -9.17
CA PHE A 333 -1.96 11.43 -10.17
C PHE A 333 -3.19 10.62 -10.58
N THR A 334 -4.14 11.31 -11.21
CA THR A 334 -5.27 10.73 -11.93
C THR A 334 -5.24 11.21 -13.37
N VAL A 335 -5.89 10.46 -14.27
CA VAL A 335 -6.14 10.89 -15.65
C VAL A 335 -7.63 11.10 -15.82
N GLU A 336 -8.04 12.29 -16.26
CA GLU A 336 -9.45 12.65 -16.43
C GLU A 336 -10.17 11.65 -17.35
N GLY A 337 -11.35 11.20 -16.93
CA GLY A 337 -12.18 10.28 -17.69
C GLY A 337 -11.70 8.82 -17.72
N LEU A 338 -10.55 8.50 -17.12
CA LEU A 338 -10.00 7.15 -17.08
C LEU A 338 -9.96 6.59 -15.65
N ASN A 339 -10.18 5.29 -15.52
CA ASN A 339 -10.00 4.59 -14.25
C ASN A 339 -8.50 4.31 -14.05
N SER A 340 -7.95 4.70 -12.89
CA SER A 340 -6.54 4.50 -12.56
C SER A 340 -6.09 3.04 -12.68
N HIS A 341 -6.98 2.07 -12.38
CA HIS A 341 -6.66 0.64 -12.51
C HIS A 341 -6.49 0.23 -13.96
N ASP A 342 -7.32 0.74 -14.87
CA ASP A 342 -7.18 0.43 -16.30
C ASP A 342 -5.83 0.94 -16.83
N VAL A 343 -5.41 2.14 -16.43
CA VAL A 343 -4.10 2.69 -16.79
C VAL A 343 -2.96 1.86 -16.18
N GLY A 344 -3.06 1.48 -14.90
CA GLY A 344 -2.07 0.62 -14.26
C GLY A 344 -1.92 -0.75 -14.93
N ILE A 345 -3.03 -1.32 -15.39
CA ILE A 345 -3.04 -2.57 -16.16
C ILE A 345 -2.26 -2.38 -17.47
N MET A 346 -2.52 -1.31 -18.22
CA MET A 346 -1.82 -1.03 -19.47
C MET A 346 -0.31 -0.84 -19.27
N LEU A 347 0.10 -0.18 -18.18
CA LEU A 347 1.50 0.01 -17.83
C LEU A 347 2.19 -1.31 -17.43
N ALA A 348 1.51 -2.17 -16.68
CA ALA A 348 2.06 -3.46 -16.26
C ALA A 348 2.35 -4.39 -17.46
N GLU A 349 1.53 -4.33 -18.52
CA GLU A 349 1.76 -5.07 -19.77
C GLU A 349 3.01 -4.59 -20.52
N LYS A 350 3.49 -3.38 -20.23
CA LYS A 350 4.75 -2.81 -20.70
C LYS A 350 5.89 -2.99 -19.71
N GLY A 351 5.71 -3.86 -18.71
CA GLY A 351 6.71 -4.13 -17.68
C GLY A 351 6.94 -2.99 -16.68
N ILE A 352 6.03 -2.00 -16.61
CA ILE A 352 6.15 -0.87 -15.69
C ILE A 352 5.31 -1.11 -14.44
N ALA A 353 5.99 -1.40 -13.33
CA ALA A 353 5.37 -1.62 -12.03
C ALA A 353 5.10 -0.28 -11.32
N VAL A 354 3.84 0.14 -11.31
CA VAL A 354 3.32 1.27 -10.52
C VAL A 354 2.28 0.79 -9.52
N ARG A 355 1.95 1.63 -8.54
CA ARG A 355 0.85 1.33 -7.59
C ARG A 355 -0.42 2.06 -8.00
N VAL A 356 -1.55 1.38 -7.88
CA VAL A 356 -2.87 1.98 -8.07
C VAL A 356 -3.75 1.73 -6.86
N GLY A 357 -4.58 2.72 -6.51
CA GLY A 357 -5.68 2.57 -5.58
C GLY A 357 -5.65 3.65 -4.50
N HIS A 358 -6.08 3.27 -3.30
CA HIS A 358 -6.18 4.17 -2.17
C HIS A 358 -4.91 4.26 -1.32
N HIS A 359 -3.89 3.44 -1.61
CA HIS A 359 -2.59 3.43 -0.90
C HIS A 359 -2.71 3.30 0.63
N CYS A 360 -3.68 2.53 1.11
CA CYS A 360 -4.00 2.47 2.55
C CYS A 360 -4.24 3.86 3.20
N ALA A 361 -4.80 4.80 2.45
CA ALA A 361 -5.17 6.15 2.88
C ALA A 361 -6.60 6.49 2.39
N MET A 362 -7.54 5.56 2.59
CA MET A 362 -8.93 5.73 2.11
C MET A 362 -9.62 7.03 2.57
N PRO A 363 -9.45 7.50 3.84
CA PRO A 363 -10.06 8.76 4.26
C PRO A 363 -9.57 9.98 3.46
N LEU A 364 -8.29 10.00 3.07
CA LEU A 364 -7.70 11.02 2.21
C LEU A 364 -8.41 11.04 0.85
N MET A 365 -8.51 9.87 0.20
CA MET A 365 -9.17 9.75 -1.10
C MET A 365 -10.63 10.17 -1.05
N LYS A 366 -11.36 9.75 0.00
CA LYS A 366 -12.75 10.13 0.22
C LYS A 366 -12.91 11.64 0.40
N ARG A 367 -12.01 12.29 1.15
CA ARG A 367 -12.06 13.73 1.39
C ARG A 367 -11.83 14.53 0.12
N LEU A 368 -10.96 14.04 -0.77
CA LEU A 368 -10.70 14.64 -2.08
C LEU A 368 -11.74 14.29 -3.15
N GLY A 369 -12.70 13.40 -2.85
CA GLY A 369 -13.72 12.97 -3.80
C GLY A 369 -13.16 12.10 -4.94
N ILE A 370 -12.02 11.44 -4.74
CA ILE A 370 -11.38 10.59 -5.75
C ILE A 370 -11.42 9.12 -5.33
N ALA A 371 -11.53 8.21 -6.31
CA ALA A 371 -11.53 6.76 -6.04
C ALA A 371 -10.14 6.22 -5.63
N GLY A 372 -9.07 6.90 -6.07
CA GLY A 372 -7.70 6.50 -5.87
C GLY A 372 -6.79 7.13 -6.93
N THR A 373 -5.50 6.92 -6.80
CA THR A 373 -4.48 7.49 -7.71
C THR A 373 -3.59 6.41 -8.28
N ILE A 374 -2.93 6.72 -9.40
CA ILE A 374 -1.73 6.05 -9.85
C ILE A 374 -0.57 6.72 -9.11
N ARG A 375 0.29 5.93 -8.47
CA ARG A 375 1.45 6.40 -7.73
C ARG A 375 2.72 5.82 -8.32
N VAL A 376 3.60 6.73 -8.75
CA VAL A 376 4.96 6.46 -9.18
C VAL A 376 5.87 6.81 -8.02
N SER A 377 6.59 5.84 -7.48
CA SER A 377 7.52 6.03 -6.37
C SER A 377 8.90 5.51 -6.72
N LEU A 378 9.82 6.46 -6.89
CA LEU A 378 11.19 6.26 -7.33
C LEU A 378 12.11 6.09 -6.13
N SER A 379 13.31 5.57 -6.39
CA SER A 379 14.41 5.56 -5.43
C SER A 379 15.76 5.69 -6.13
N CYS A 380 16.84 5.65 -5.37
CA CYS A 380 18.23 5.82 -5.81
C CYS A 380 18.72 4.84 -6.90
N TYR A 381 17.98 3.76 -7.19
CA TYR A 381 18.31 2.80 -8.24
C TYR A 381 17.58 3.06 -9.56
N ASN A 382 16.58 3.94 -9.59
CA ASN A 382 15.85 4.26 -10.81
C ASN A 382 16.67 5.15 -11.75
N THR A 383 16.27 5.29 -13.01
CA THR A 383 16.99 6.13 -13.97
C THR A 383 16.07 7.07 -14.73
N GLN A 384 16.68 8.10 -15.33
CA GLN A 384 15.99 9.04 -16.22
C GLN A 384 15.36 8.32 -17.43
N SER A 385 16.04 7.31 -17.99
CA SER A 385 15.53 6.55 -19.14
C SER A 385 14.28 5.75 -18.81
N GLU A 386 14.17 5.22 -17.59
CA GLU A 386 12.95 4.55 -17.12
C GLU A 386 11.78 5.53 -17.02
N ILE A 387 12.02 6.77 -16.57
CA ILE A 387 10.99 7.81 -16.53
C ILE A 387 10.54 8.16 -17.95
N ASP A 388 11.48 8.27 -18.88
CA ASP A 388 11.18 8.57 -20.29
C ASP A 388 10.31 7.49 -20.92
N TYR A 389 10.67 6.22 -20.74
CA TYR A 389 9.88 5.08 -21.18
C TYR A 389 8.50 5.05 -20.53
N PHE A 390 8.42 5.31 -19.21
CA PHE A 390 7.14 5.39 -18.51
C PHE A 390 6.22 6.47 -19.08
N ILE A 391 6.75 7.67 -19.36
CA ILE A 391 5.97 8.78 -19.92
C ILE A 391 5.42 8.41 -21.30
N GLU A 392 6.23 7.79 -22.15
CA GLU A 392 5.82 7.30 -23.46
C GLU A 392 4.67 6.28 -23.34
N GLN A 393 4.84 5.25 -22.51
CA GLN A 393 3.83 4.20 -22.34
C GLN A 393 2.56 4.72 -21.64
N LEU A 394 2.68 5.70 -20.73
CA LEU A 394 1.53 6.37 -20.13
C LEU A 394 0.72 7.12 -21.18
N GLN A 395 1.35 7.88 -22.07
CA GLN A 395 0.66 8.58 -23.15
C GLN A 395 -0.05 7.60 -24.09
N ALA A 396 0.63 6.52 -24.49
CA ALA A 396 0.04 5.47 -25.32
C ALA A 396 -1.18 4.81 -24.63
N ALA A 397 -1.07 4.50 -23.34
CA ALA A 397 -2.17 3.94 -22.56
C ALA A 397 -3.38 4.89 -22.50
N ILE A 398 -3.14 6.19 -22.26
CA ILE A 398 -4.20 7.22 -22.22
C ILE A 398 -4.90 7.29 -23.57
N GLU A 399 -4.15 7.30 -24.68
CA GLU A 399 -4.72 7.35 -26.03
C GLU A 399 -5.62 6.13 -26.32
N GLN A 400 -5.12 4.92 -26.08
CA GLN A 400 -5.86 3.68 -26.33
C GLN A 400 -7.15 3.58 -25.49
N LEU A 401 -7.06 3.93 -24.21
CA LEU A 401 -8.21 3.93 -23.30
C LEU A 401 -9.23 5.02 -23.64
N SER A 402 -8.77 6.15 -24.18
CA SER A 402 -9.64 7.27 -24.60
C SER A 402 -10.39 6.94 -25.89
N GLN A 403 -9.71 6.37 -26.90
CA GLN A 403 -10.32 5.97 -28.18
C GLN A 403 -11.42 4.91 -27.98
N SER A 404 -11.26 4.02 -27.00
CA SER A 404 -12.27 3.03 -26.61
C SER A 404 -13.57 3.64 -26.06
N THR A 405 -13.58 4.94 -25.76
CA THR A 405 -14.72 5.68 -25.18
C THR A 405 -15.56 6.44 -26.23
N VAL A 406 -15.06 6.61 -27.45
CA VAL A 406 -15.74 7.42 -28.50
C VAL A 406 -16.16 6.56 -29.69
N GLN A 407 -17.44 6.15 -29.68
CA GLN A 407 -18.37 6.17 -30.83
C GLN A 407 -19.66 5.42 -30.44
N PRO A 408 -20.81 6.10 -30.34
CA PRO A 408 -22.09 5.47 -30.57
C PRO A 408 -22.18 5.17 -32.08
N LEU A 409 -22.39 3.90 -32.44
CA LEU A 409 -22.90 3.61 -33.77
C LEU A 409 -24.22 4.37 -33.92
N LYS A 410 -24.31 5.24 -34.92
CA LYS A 410 -25.57 5.88 -35.32
C LYS A 410 -26.54 4.77 -35.68
N VAL A 411 -27.47 4.48 -34.79
CA VAL A 411 -28.66 3.68 -35.12
C VAL A 411 -29.50 4.55 -36.05
N GLN A 412 -29.55 4.18 -37.33
CA GLN A 412 -30.58 4.68 -38.22
C GLN A 412 -31.93 4.26 -37.63
N SER A 413 -32.78 5.25 -37.43
CA SER A 413 -34.15 5.11 -36.98
C SER A 413 -34.95 4.28 -37.98
N ASP A 414 -35.30 3.06 -37.61
CA ASP A 414 -36.58 2.47 -38.00
C ASP A 414 -37.20 1.78 -36.77
N VAL A 415 -38.37 2.29 -36.42
CA VAL A 415 -39.15 1.90 -35.25
C VAL A 415 -39.94 0.64 -35.61
N SER A 416 -39.45 -0.54 -35.20
CA SER A 416 -40.26 -1.67 -34.74
C SER A 416 -39.42 -2.96 -34.65
N THR A 417 -38.91 -3.30 -33.44
CA THR A 417 -38.66 -4.67 -32.92
C THR A 417 -37.77 -4.62 -31.67
N VAL A 418 -38.29 -4.07 -30.56
CA VAL A 418 -37.64 -4.15 -29.24
C VAL A 418 -38.21 -5.36 -28.50
N ALA A 419 -37.68 -6.56 -28.77
CA ALA A 419 -37.89 -7.75 -27.92
C ALA A 419 -36.99 -8.98 -28.24
N THR A 420 -36.19 -8.99 -29.32
CA THR A 420 -35.63 -10.28 -29.82
C THR A 420 -34.17 -10.25 -30.28
N GLU A 421 -33.31 -9.39 -29.71
CA GLU A 421 -31.87 -9.39 -30.04
C GLU A 421 -30.92 -9.86 -28.93
N GLN A 422 -31.39 -10.12 -27.70
CA GLN A 422 -30.53 -10.62 -26.61
C GLN A 422 -30.24 -12.14 -26.64
N ALA A 423 -30.79 -12.89 -27.61
CA ALA A 423 -30.75 -14.36 -27.64
C ALA A 423 -29.77 -14.98 -28.65
N LYS A 424 -28.88 -14.21 -29.30
CA LYS A 424 -28.09 -14.70 -30.47
C LYS A 424 -26.56 -14.82 -30.33
N SER A 425 -25.92 -14.51 -29.20
CA SER A 425 -24.43 -14.50 -29.12
C SER A 425 -23.82 -15.49 -28.11
N LYS A 426 -24.37 -16.70 -27.91
CA LYS A 426 -23.70 -17.70 -27.04
C LYS A 426 -22.41 -18.19 -27.73
N GLY A 427 -21.25 -17.70 -27.27
CA GLY A 427 -19.91 -18.18 -27.66
C GLY A 427 -19.15 -17.30 -28.66
N GLU A 428 -19.71 -16.15 -29.08
CA GLU A 428 -19.03 -15.22 -29.99
C GLU A 428 -17.86 -14.51 -29.29
N LEU A 429 -18.01 -14.18 -28.01
CA LEU A 429 -16.97 -13.49 -27.26
C LEU A 429 -15.83 -14.44 -26.89
N ALA A 430 -16.14 -15.63 -26.42
CA ALA A 430 -15.18 -16.72 -26.21
C ALA A 430 -14.37 -17.02 -27.49
N SER A 431 -15.05 -17.11 -28.64
CA SER A 431 -14.40 -17.35 -29.94
C SER A 431 -13.49 -16.18 -30.35
N ALA A 432 -13.95 -14.94 -30.16
CA ALA A 432 -13.18 -13.74 -30.50
C ALA A 432 -11.91 -13.60 -29.65
N ILE A 433 -11.97 -13.94 -28.36
CA ILE A 433 -10.79 -13.94 -27.47
C ILE A 433 -9.82 -15.06 -27.85
N LYS A 434 -10.34 -16.27 -28.11
CA LYS A 434 -9.52 -17.43 -28.51
C LYS A 434 -8.80 -17.21 -29.83
N GLY A 435 -9.43 -16.50 -30.77
CA GLY A 435 -8.86 -16.17 -32.09
C GLY A 435 -7.96 -14.94 -32.12
N ALA A 436 -7.82 -14.22 -31.01
CA ALA A 436 -7.02 -13.01 -30.94
C ALA A 436 -5.51 -13.33 -30.81
N ASN A 437 -4.70 -12.67 -31.64
CA ASN A 437 -3.25 -12.79 -31.62
C ASN A 437 -2.63 -11.69 -30.76
N GLY A 438 -2.11 -12.06 -29.60
CA GLY A 438 -1.46 -11.16 -28.66
C GLY A 438 -2.45 -10.34 -27.82
N TRP A 439 -1.91 -9.67 -26.81
CA TRP A 439 -2.72 -8.99 -25.80
C TRP A 439 -3.55 -7.84 -26.39
N ASP A 440 -3.04 -7.05 -27.33
CA ASP A 440 -3.77 -5.89 -27.88
C ASP A 440 -5.12 -6.28 -28.51
N GLN A 441 -5.15 -7.43 -29.21
CA GLN A 441 -6.39 -7.94 -29.81
C GLN A 441 -7.33 -8.50 -28.75
N VAL A 442 -6.82 -9.25 -27.77
CA VAL A 442 -7.59 -9.77 -26.63
C VAL A 442 -8.20 -8.61 -25.83
N PHE A 443 -7.40 -7.60 -25.52
CA PHE A 443 -7.79 -6.38 -24.84
C PHE A 443 -8.93 -5.67 -25.57
N ARG A 444 -8.83 -5.52 -26.90
CA ARG A 444 -9.91 -4.94 -27.71
C ARG A 444 -11.21 -5.72 -27.55
N GLN A 445 -11.17 -7.05 -27.56
CA GLN A 445 -12.37 -7.88 -27.35
C GLN A 445 -12.94 -7.71 -25.95
N ILE A 446 -12.09 -7.69 -24.91
CA ILE A 446 -12.50 -7.43 -23.53
C ILE A 446 -13.19 -6.06 -23.42
N MET A 447 -12.63 -5.02 -24.03
CA MET A 447 -13.21 -3.68 -24.00
C MET A 447 -14.56 -3.60 -24.72
N LEU A 448 -14.70 -4.26 -25.87
CA LEU A 448 -15.96 -4.37 -26.60
C LEU A 448 -17.02 -5.12 -25.79
N ALA A 449 -16.65 -6.24 -25.15
CA ALA A 449 -17.52 -7.00 -24.26
C ALA A 449 -17.96 -6.19 -23.03
N GLY A 450 -17.04 -5.41 -22.47
CA GLY A 450 -17.37 -4.51 -21.38
C GLY A 450 -18.39 -3.47 -21.81
N LYS A 451 -18.38 -3.01 -23.06
CA LYS A 451 -19.33 -2.01 -23.59
C LYS A 451 -20.73 -2.58 -23.82
N SER A 452 -20.86 -3.87 -24.11
CA SER A 452 -22.17 -4.52 -24.30
C SER A 452 -22.92 -4.76 -22.99
N LEU A 453 -22.22 -4.79 -21.84
CA LEU A 453 -22.86 -4.86 -20.53
C LEU A 453 -23.58 -3.55 -20.16
N THR A 454 -24.84 -3.68 -19.76
CA THR A 454 -25.64 -2.56 -19.24
C THR A 454 -25.13 -2.16 -17.86
N ARG A 455 -25.00 -0.86 -17.61
CA ARG A 455 -24.61 -0.35 -16.28
C ARG A 455 -25.67 -0.70 -15.24
N LEU A 456 -25.24 -1.18 -14.09
CA LEU A 456 -26.12 -1.44 -12.96
C LEU A 456 -26.61 -0.11 -12.39
N ALA A 457 -27.92 -0.01 -12.14
CA ALA A 457 -28.52 1.18 -11.52
C ALA A 457 -27.95 1.42 -10.11
N ASP A 458 -27.79 2.68 -9.70
CA ASP A 458 -27.09 3.01 -8.45
C ASP A 458 -27.78 2.44 -7.20
N ASN A 459 -29.11 2.29 -7.22
CA ASN A 459 -29.86 1.65 -6.14
C ASN A 459 -29.58 0.14 -6.00
N LYS A 460 -29.04 -0.50 -7.04
CA LYS A 460 -28.64 -1.91 -7.04
C LYS A 460 -27.16 -2.09 -6.64
N LYS A 461 -26.36 -1.02 -6.57
CA LYS A 461 -24.96 -1.03 -6.08
C LYS A 461 -24.90 -0.95 -4.55
N SER A 462 -25.53 -1.92 -3.90
CA SER A 462 -25.57 -2.03 -2.43
C SER A 462 -24.33 -2.78 -1.90
N ALA A 463 -24.09 -2.65 -0.59
CA ALA A 463 -23.03 -3.41 0.08
C ALA A 463 -23.25 -4.94 -0.01
N ASP A 464 -24.50 -5.40 -0.13
CA ASP A 464 -24.83 -6.82 -0.29
C ASP A 464 -24.49 -7.36 -1.69
N ALA A 465 -24.54 -6.47 -2.69
CA ALA A 465 -24.18 -6.78 -4.08
C ALA A 465 -22.67 -6.62 -4.34
N GLU A 466 -21.93 -5.90 -3.48
CA GLU A 466 -20.50 -5.68 -3.63
C GLU A 466 -19.70 -6.96 -3.37
N ILE A 467 -18.75 -7.27 -4.25
CA ILE A 467 -17.84 -8.42 -4.13
C ILE A 467 -16.50 -7.93 -3.57
N TYR A 468 -16.14 -8.43 -2.39
CA TYR A 468 -14.84 -8.18 -1.77
C TYR A 468 -13.73 -9.06 -2.37
N GLY A 469 -12.50 -8.54 -2.41
CA GLY A 469 -11.32 -9.26 -2.90
C GLY A 469 -10.93 -8.95 -4.36
N CYS A 470 -11.65 -8.03 -5.02
CA CYS A 470 -11.28 -7.51 -6.33
C CYS A 470 -10.40 -6.25 -6.21
N GLU A 471 -9.48 -6.03 -7.15
CA GLU A 471 -8.66 -4.80 -7.20
C GLU A 471 -9.48 -3.54 -7.51
N SER A 472 -10.60 -3.69 -8.22
CA SER A 472 -11.59 -2.64 -8.47
C SER A 472 -12.93 -3.03 -7.85
N GLN A 473 -13.77 -2.05 -7.51
CA GLN A 473 -15.12 -2.35 -7.05
C GLN A 473 -15.94 -3.08 -8.12
N VAL A 474 -16.57 -4.17 -7.71
CA VAL A 474 -17.43 -5.04 -8.52
C VAL A 474 -18.74 -5.26 -7.78
N TRP A 475 -19.86 -5.15 -8.50
CA TRP A 475 -21.19 -5.48 -8.00
C TRP A 475 -21.80 -6.59 -8.86
N LEU A 476 -22.50 -7.52 -8.20
CA LEU A 476 -23.20 -8.62 -8.84
C LEU A 476 -24.57 -8.82 -8.21
N VAL A 477 -25.61 -8.81 -9.05
CA VAL A 477 -27.00 -9.08 -8.68
C VAL A 477 -27.46 -10.31 -9.43
N CYS A 478 -28.09 -11.24 -8.71
CA CYS A 478 -28.68 -12.44 -9.27
C CYS A 478 -30.20 -12.41 -9.09
N TYR A 479 -30.94 -12.82 -10.12
CA TYR A 479 -32.37 -13.04 -10.06
C TYR A 479 -32.76 -14.17 -11.01
N VAL A 480 -34.01 -14.63 -10.91
CA VAL A 480 -34.56 -15.72 -11.72
C VAL A 480 -35.52 -15.13 -12.74
N ASN A 481 -35.45 -15.58 -14.00
CA ASN A 481 -36.37 -15.16 -15.05
C ASN A 481 -37.69 -15.97 -15.01
N GLN A 482 -38.61 -15.71 -15.94
CA GLN A 482 -39.90 -16.42 -16.01
C GLN A 482 -39.76 -17.93 -16.27
N SER A 483 -38.65 -18.35 -16.89
CA SER A 483 -38.33 -19.74 -17.22
C SER A 483 -37.61 -20.50 -16.10
N GLN A 484 -37.48 -19.91 -14.89
CA GLN A 484 -36.70 -20.45 -13.78
C GLN A 484 -35.18 -20.52 -14.03
N ASP A 485 -34.67 -19.81 -15.05
CA ASP A 485 -33.24 -19.71 -15.29
C ASP A 485 -32.62 -18.53 -14.53
N LEU A 486 -31.37 -18.69 -14.12
CA LEU A 486 -30.60 -17.65 -13.46
C LEU A 486 -30.14 -16.56 -14.43
N MET A 487 -30.30 -15.32 -13.97
CA MET A 487 -29.86 -14.10 -14.62
C MET A 487 -28.90 -13.36 -13.70
N PHE A 488 -27.79 -12.90 -14.27
CA PHE A 488 -26.80 -12.10 -13.58
C PHE A 488 -26.71 -10.71 -14.21
N GLU A 489 -26.79 -9.69 -13.36
CA GLU A 489 -26.41 -8.31 -13.69
C GLU A 489 -25.13 -7.97 -12.94
N VAL A 490 -24.15 -7.42 -13.66
CA VAL A 490 -22.86 -7.05 -13.08
C VAL A 490 -22.42 -5.67 -13.50
N ASP A 491 -21.69 -4.99 -12.63
CA ASP A 491 -20.99 -3.76 -12.98
C ASP A 491 -19.64 -3.69 -12.27
N ALA A 492 -18.70 -2.98 -12.89
CA ALA A 492 -17.40 -2.73 -12.30
C ALA A 492 -16.96 -1.30 -12.59
N SER A 493 -16.19 -0.74 -11.66
CA SER A 493 -15.60 0.60 -11.84
C SER A 493 -14.52 0.63 -12.94
N SER A 494 -13.80 -0.48 -13.17
CA SER A 494 -12.82 -0.66 -14.26
C SER A 494 -13.49 -1.16 -15.55
N LYS A 495 -13.13 -0.58 -16.70
CA LYS A 495 -13.65 -1.02 -18.01
C LYS A 495 -13.13 -2.41 -18.37
N ILE A 496 -11.86 -2.69 -18.05
CA ILE A 496 -11.22 -3.99 -18.30
C ILE A 496 -11.88 -5.07 -17.45
N VAL A 497 -12.04 -4.83 -16.14
CA VAL A 497 -12.70 -5.78 -15.24
C VAL A 497 -14.13 -6.02 -15.69
N ARG A 498 -14.87 -4.97 -16.07
CA ARG A 498 -16.23 -5.15 -16.63
C ARG A 498 -16.24 -6.03 -17.88
N GLY A 499 -15.27 -5.86 -18.78
CA GLY A 499 -15.10 -6.74 -19.93
C GLY A 499 -14.84 -8.19 -19.55
N LEU A 500 -13.96 -8.44 -18.58
CA LEU A 500 -13.69 -9.77 -18.05
C LEU A 500 -14.95 -10.41 -17.42
N LEU A 501 -15.76 -9.61 -16.73
CA LEU A 501 -17.05 -10.06 -16.19
C LEU A 501 -18.02 -10.48 -17.30
N ALA A 502 -18.04 -9.79 -18.44
CA ALA A 502 -18.85 -10.19 -19.59
C ALA A 502 -18.43 -11.57 -20.11
N VAL A 503 -17.12 -11.82 -20.20
CA VAL A 503 -16.55 -13.09 -20.70
C VAL A 503 -16.93 -14.27 -19.81
N ILE A 504 -16.87 -14.11 -18.49
CA ILE A 504 -17.21 -15.20 -17.56
C ILE A 504 -18.72 -15.45 -17.46
N LEU A 505 -19.56 -14.44 -17.72
CA LEU A 505 -21.01 -14.58 -17.66
C LEU A 505 -21.61 -15.16 -18.95
N GLU A 506 -20.94 -15.01 -20.10
CA GLU A 506 -21.41 -15.51 -21.40
C GLU A 506 -21.93 -16.96 -21.36
N PRO A 507 -21.20 -17.96 -20.80
CA PRO A 507 -21.66 -19.35 -20.82
C PRO A 507 -22.83 -19.65 -19.88
N ILE A 508 -23.02 -18.83 -18.83
CA ILE A 508 -23.95 -19.12 -17.73
C ILE A 508 -25.23 -18.27 -17.74
N GLN A 509 -25.32 -17.25 -18.58
CA GLN A 509 -26.52 -16.42 -18.65
C GLN A 509 -27.71 -17.20 -19.24
N ASN A 510 -28.88 -17.08 -18.61
CA ASN A 510 -30.08 -17.86 -18.94
C ASN A 510 -29.79 -19.38 -18.90
N GLN A 511 -29.34 -19.87 -17.75
CA GLN A 511 -29.12 -21.28 -17.48
C GLN A 511 -29.73 -21.67 -16.12
N SER A 512 -30.02 -22.96 -15.95
CA SER A 512 -30.55 -23.48 -14.69
C SER A 512 -29.55 -23.39 -13.55
N ALA A 513 -30.04 -23.37 -12.31
CA ALA A 513 -29.20 -23.35 -11.12
C ALA A 513 -28.21 -24.53 -11.05
N GLU A 514 -28.63 -25.71 -11.52
CA GLU A 514 -27.78 -26.90 -11.59
C GLU A 514 -26.62 -26.70 -12.55
N PHE A 515 -26.88 -26.13 -13.74
CA PHE A 515 -25.85 -25.86 -14.72
C PHE A 515 -24.85 -24.82 -14.20
N VAL A 516 -25.33 -23.70 -13.66
CA VAL A 516 -24.46 -22.63 -13.16
C VAL A 516 -23.59 -23.10 -11.98
N SER A 517 -24.14 -23.88 -11.06
CA SER A 517 -23.41 -24.43 -9.92
C SER A 517 -22.32 -25.42 -10.35
N SER A 518 -22.61 -26.25 -11.34
CA SER A 518 -21.70 -27.28 -11.87
C SER A 518 -20.74 -26.80 -12.97
N PHE A 519 -20.93 -25.59 -13.51
CA PHE A 519 -20.09 -25.07 -14.59
C PHE A 519 -18.60 -25.01 -14.21
N ASP A 520 -17.75 -25.53 -15.09
CA ASP A 520 -16.31 -25.59 -14.93
C ASP A 520 -15.63 -24.35 -15.56
N TYR A 521 -15.57 -23.29 -14.78
CA TYR A 521 -14.88 -22.05 -15.16
C TYR A 521 -13.39 -22.24 -15.44
N LYS A 522 -12.74 -23.22 -14.80
CA LYS A 522 -11.30 -23.45 -15.00
C LYS A 522 -11.06 -23.97 -16.40
N SER A 523 -11.78 -25.02 -16.78
CA SER A 523 -11.70 -25.57 -18.14
C SER A 523 -12.08 -24.53 -19.19
N TYR A 524 -13.12 -23.72 -18.94
CA TYR A 524 -13.53 -22.64 -19.84
C TYR A 524 -12.43 -21.58 -20.03
N MET A 525 -11.85 -21.05 -18.95
CA MET A 525 -10.79 -20.02 -19.03
C MET A 525 -9.52 -20.54 -19.72
N THR A 526 -9.18 -21.81 -19.48
CA THR A 526 -8.08 -22.48 -20.18
C THR A 526 -8.38 -22.61 -21.68
N GLU A 527 -9.60 -22.97 -22.08
CA GLU A 527 -9.99 -23.14 -23.48
C GLU A 527 -9.90 -21.84 -24.28
N ILE A 528 -10.39 -20.74 -23.72
CA ILE A 528 -10.32 -19.41 -24.36
C ILE A 528 -8.94 -18.76 -24.21
N GLN A 529 -8.00 -19.43 -23.53
CA GLN A 529 -6.65 -18.93 -23.25
C GLN A 529 -6.65 -17.56 -22.57
N LEU A 530 -7.59 -17.32 -21.66
CA LEU A 530 -7.67 -16.05 -20.93
C LEU A 530 -6.64 -16.01 -19.79
N GLU A 531 -6.32 -17.15 -19.19
CA GLU A 531 -5.42 -17.27 -18.03
C GLU A 531 -4.01 -16.72 -18.30
N LYS A 532 -3.49 -16.92 -19.51
CA LYS A 532 -2.17 -16.39 -19.94
C LYS A 532 -2.10 -14.86 -19.98
N HIS A 533 -3.25 -14.18 -19.82
CA HIS A 533 -3.39 -12.74 -19.90
C HIS A 533 -3.90 -12.11 -18.60
N LEU A 534 -4.08 -12.90 -17.54
CA LEU A 534 -4.52 -12.42 -16.24
C LEU A 534 -3.34 -12.39 -15.27
N SER A 535 -3.16 -11.29 -14.55
CA SER A 535 -2.31 -11.28 -13.36
C SER A 535 -2.91 -12.16 -12.27
N GLU A 536 -2.08 -12.62 -11.34
CA GLU A 536 -2.52 -13.46 -10.21
C GLU A 536 -3.62 -12.77 -9.37
N THR A 537 -3.51 -11.45 -9.15
CA THR A 537 -4.53 -10.66 -8.46
C THR A 537 -5.84 -10.55 -9.24
N ARG A 538 -5.79 -10.42 -10.57
CA ARG A 538 -7.00 -10.45 -11.42
C ARG A 538 -7.66 -11.83 -11.37
N GLY A 539 -6.85 -12.90 -11.40
CA GLY A 539 -7.32 -14.27 -11.22
C GLY A 539 -8.05 -14.44 -9.88
N ASN A 540 -7.51 -13.90 -8.79
CA ASN A 540 -8.15 -13.92 -7.47
C ASN A 540 -9.48 -13.16 -7.44
N GLY A 541 -9.54 -11.96 -8.04
CA GLY A 541 -10.77 -11.18 -8.16
C GLY A 541 -11.85 -11.89 -8.97
N LEU A 542 -11.49 -12.47 -10.12
CA LEU A 542 -12.37 -13.30 -10.95
C LEU A 542 -12.88 -14.52 -10.19
N ASN A 543 -12.00 -15.19 -9.44
CA ASN A 543 -12.37 -16.33 -8.60
C ASN A 543 -13.36 -15.92 -7.50
N ALA A 544 -13.21 -14.76 -6.88
CA ALA A 544 -14.18 -14.25 -5.90
C ALA A 544 -15.57 -14.07 -6.53
N VAL A 545 -15.63 -13.53 -7.75
CA VAL A 545 -16.88 -13.41 -8.51
C VAL A 545 -17.48 -14.77 -8.83
N ILE A 546 -16.67 -15.72 -9.32
CA ILE A 546 -17.11 -17.09 -9.63
C ILE A 546 -17.67 -17.78 -8.39
N GLN A 547 -17.04 -17.62 -7.22
CA GLN A 547 -17.55 -18.17 -5.97
C GLN A 547 -18.89 -17.54 -5.59
N ARG A 548 -19.06 -16.23 -5.77
CA ARG A 548 -20.33 -15.55 -5.52
C ARG A 548 -21.44 -16.01 -6.46
N ILE A 549 -21.13 -16.20 -7.74
CA ILE A 549 -22.05 -16.77 -8.74
C ILE A 549 -22.52 -18.16 -8.31
N LYS A 550 -21.58 -19.05 -7.94
CA LYS A 550 -21.89 -20.40 -7.47
C LYS A 550 -22.68 -20.40 -6.16
N GLN A 551 -22.39 -19.45 -5.27
CA GLN A 551 -23.15 -19.28 -4.03
C GLN A 551 -24.61 -18.90 -4.33
N HIS A 552 -24.85 -17.97 -5.25
CA HIS A 552 -26.21 -17.62 -5.67
C HIS A 552 -26.90 -18.82 -6.33
N ALA A 553 -26.24 -19.53 -7.24
CA ALA A 553 -26.85 -20.70 -7.87
C ALA A 553 -27.32 -21.75 -6.85
N LYS A 554 -26.53 -22.00 -5.79
CA LYS A 554 -26.90 -22.92 -4.70
C LYS A 554 -28.11 -22.47 -3.88
N GLN A 555 -28.48 -21.19 -3.89
CA GLN A 555 -29.68 -20.71 -3.19
C GLN A 555 -30.98 -21.06 -3.93
N TYR A 556 -30.88 -21.47 -5.20
CA TYR A 556 -32.00 -21.81 -6.08
C TYR A 556 -32.02 -23.31 -6.45
N LEU A 557 -31.15 -24.11 -5.83
CA LEU A 557 -31.18 -25.59 -5.82
C LEU A 557 -31.95 -26.07 -4.60
#